data_AF-A0A846DG46-F1
#
_entry.id   AF-A0A846DG46-F1
#
_cell.length_a   1.000
_cell.length_b   1.000
_cell.length_c   1.000
_cell.angle_alpha   90.00
_cell.angle_beta   90.00
_cell.angle_gamma   90.00
#
_symmetry.space_group_name_H-M   'P 1'
#
loop_
_entity.id
_entity.type
_entity.pdbx_description
1 polymer ?
#
loop_
_entity_poly.entity_id
_entity_poly.type
_entity_poly.pdbx_seq_one_letter_code
_entity_poly.pdbx_strand_id
1 'polypeptide(L)'
;MTLTARETIHYLRTAPILSGCSVQDLSRLIPFVSEHNFQPNQTIFQSGSVADKLYIVVEGTVRLLSDKRLVDEISQGSFGEEAAIGMEEKYILSGIAVSNTIVLSINKDALQKITASNNNLIQEFYQSLLNHYSDDKSLKYKAITHSTNIFASNYYPKILGWLGAIFLPIFVFFIASLPRFEIPEDIQLFLTVFSTALVLWTFNLVSEFIPAIIIIFALLVLDVAPPSVVLSGFSSSSFFLALSIFALGAVLTTSGLTYRLVLIILKAAPQSQFSYGLTLFMMGLFLTPILPSANGRTQLLTPLLMDMVEAWQLHKIAKLLVV
;
A
#
# COMPACT_ATOMS: atom_id res chain seq x y z
N MET A 1 0.72 17.87 31.40
CA MET A 1 2.02 17.18 31.40
C MET A 1 2.39 17.06 29.94
N THR A 2 3.44 17.70 29.45
CA THR A 2 3.72 17.69 28.00
C THR A 2 4.22 16.33 27.56
N LEU A 3 3.47 15.63 26.72
CA LEU A 3 3.85 14.33 26.16
C LEU A 3 5.17 14.43 25.40
N THR A 4 6.06 13.46 25.61
CA THR A 4 7.31 13.34 24.84
C THR A 4 7.03 12.85 23.42
N ALA A 5 7.90 13.16 22.46
CA ALA A 5 7.73 12.72 21.06
C ALA A 5 7.55 11.19 20.93
N ARG A 6 8.21 10.40 21.80
CA ARG A 6 8.09 8.94 21.83
C ARG A 6 6.71 8.48 22.30
N GLU A 7 6.13 9.16 23.29
CA GLU A 7 4.78 8.89 23.79
C GLU A 7 3.74 9.31 22.76
N THR A 8 3.91 10.46 22.10
CA THR A 8 3.03 10.90 21.01
C THR A 8 3.00 9.86 19.88
N ILE A 9 4.14 9.34 19.45
CA ILE A 9 4.19 8.25 18.45
C ILE A 9 3.46 7.00 18.94
N HIS A 10 3.60 6.66 20.23
CA HIS A 10 2.90 5.51 20.80
C HIS A 10 1.38 5.67 20.67
N TYR A 11 0.83 6.80 21.10
CA TYR A 11 -0.61 7.09 21.01
C TYR A 11 -1.12 7.16 19.57
N LEU A 12 -0.36 7.79 18.66
CA LEU A 12 -0.70 7.83 17.24
C LEU A 12 -0.76 6.43 16.62
N ARG A 13 0.15 5.52 17.00
CA ARG A 13 0.18 4.16 16.48
C ARG A 13 -0.93 3.27 17.06
N THR A 14 -1.33 3.52 18.31
CA THR A 14 -2.43 2.79 18.95
C THR A 14 -3.80 3.26 18.46
N ALA A 15 -3.89 4.43 17.82
CA ALA A 15 -5.12 4.92 17.23
C ALA A 15 -5.50 4.03 16.01
N PRO A 16 -6.66 3.35 16.01
CA PRO A 16 -7.04 2.42 14.95
C PRO A 16 -7.02 3.04 13.55
N ILE A 17 -7.49 4.29 13.44
CA ILE A 17 -7.51 5.11 12.22
C ILE A 17 -6.13 5.35 11.58
N LEU A 18 -5.05 5.21 12.34
CA LEU A 18 -3.67 5.45 11.89
C LEU A 18 -2.83 4.16 11.91
N SER A 19 -3.45 3.01 12.18
CA SER A 19 -2.77 1.72 12.29
C SER A 19 -2.09 1.25 10.99
N GLY A 20 -2.62 1.68 9.83
CA GLY A 20 -2.05 1.39 8.51
C GLY A 20 -0.88 2.29 8.11
N CYS A 21 -0.54 3.32 8.90
CA CYS A 21 0.52 4.26 8.57
C CYS A 21 1.92 3.68 8.85
N SER A 22 2.88 3.97 7.97
CA SER A 22 4.28 3.65 8.24
C SER A 22 4.82 4.51 9.39
N VAL A 23 5.86 4.03 10.08
CA VAL A 23 6.54 4.80 11.14
C VAL A 23 7.10 6.12 10.58
N GLN A 24 7.51 6.14 9.32
CA GLN A 24 8.03 7.33 8.65
C GLN A 24 6.93 8.38 8.43
N ASP A 25 5.73 7.95 8.02
CA ASP A 25 4.59 8.85 7.84
C ASP A 25 4.11 9.43 9.17
N LEU A 26 4.01 8.59 10.22
CA LEU A 26 3.68 9.06 11.56
C LEU A 26 4.73 10.03 12.11
N SER A 27 6.01 9.81 11.81
CA SER A 27 7.09 10.73 12.22
C SER A 27 6.97 12.11 11.57
N ARG A 28 6.43 12.19 10.34
CA ARG A 28 6.15 13.45 9.65
C ARG A 28 4.95 14.20 10.26
N LEU A 29 4.06 13.52 10.98
CA LEU A 29 2.94 14.18 11.68
C LEU A 29 3.37 14.88 12.95
N ILE A 30 4.41 14.39 13.64
CA ILE A 30 4.81 14.87 14.98
C ILE A 30 4.87 16.41 15.08
N PRO A 31 5.46 17.15 14.12
CA PRO A 31 5.53 18.62 14.19
C PRO A 31 4.16 19.32 14.12
N PHE A 32 3.14 18.63 13.63
CA PHE A 32 1.77 19.12 13.44
C PHE A 32 0.79 18.52 14.45
N VAL A 33 1.29 17.79 15.45
CA VAL A 33 0.49 17.29 16.56
C VAL A 33 0.63 18.23 17.75
N SER A 34 -0.50 18.58 18.37
CA SER A 34 -0.53 19.42 19.56
C SER A 34 -1.42 18.82 20.64
N GLU A 35 -0.91 18.75 21.86
CA GLU A 35 -1.66 18.32 23.02
C GLU A 35 -2.57 19.44 23.52
N HIS A 36 -3.84 19.11 23.79
CA HIS A 36 -4.82 20.03 24.35
C HIS A 36 -5.46 19.41 25.59
N ASN A 37 -5.69 20.24 26.59
CA ASN A 37 -6.31 19.86 27.85
C ASN A 37 -7.65 20.60 27.99
N PHE A 38 -8.71 19.85 28.26
CA PHE A 38 -10.08 20.36 28.38
C PHE A 38 -10.66 20.03 29.76
N GLN A 39 -11.37 20.99 30.34
CA GLN A 39 -12.11 20.80 31.59
C GLN A 39 -13.50 20.20 31.32
N PRO A 40 -14.14 19.57 32.32
CA PRO A 40 -15.50 19.07 32.20
C PRO A 40 -16.47 20.15 31.68
N ASN A 41 -17.35 19.76 30.76
CA ASN A 41 -18.31 20.60 30.03
C ASN A 41 -17.69 21.63 29.08
N GLN A 42 -16.38 21.62 28.85
CA GLN A 42 -15.76 22.48 27.86
C GLN A 42 -15.99 21.93 26.45
N THR A 43 -16.44 22.79 25.53
CA THR A 43 -16.59 22.46 24.12
C THR A 43 -15.22 22.42 23.43
N ILE A 44 -14.93 21.31 22.74
CA ILE A 44 -13.74 21.11 21.92
C ILE A 44 -13.98 21.72 20.53
N PHE A 45 -15.10 21.39 19.90
CA PHE A 45 -15.60 22.01 18.67
C PHE A 45 -17.13 21.91 18.59
N GLN A 46 -17.73 22.75 17.76
CA GLN A 46 -19.19 22.78 17.55
C GLN A 46 -19.57 22.28 16.16
N SER A 47 -20.70 21.61 16.07
CA SER A 47 -21.30 21.24 14.79
C SER A 47 -21.48 22.48 13.90
N GLY A 48 -21.14 22.35 12.62
CA GLY A 48 -21.18 23.42 11.64
C GLY A 48 -19.97 24.38 11.66
N SER A 49 -19.08 24.28 12.65
CA SER A 49 -17.79 24.99 12.64
C SER A 49 -16.79 24.31 11.70
N VAL A 50 -15.76 25.04 11.28
CA VAL A 50 -14.78 24.56 10.28
C VAL A 50 -14.03 23.34 10.81
N ALA A 51 -14.04 22.24 10.05
CA ALA A 51 -13.33 21.00 10.36
C ALA A 51 -11.86 21.11 9.96
N ASP A 52 -11.04 21.62 10.88
CA ASP A 52 -9.62 21.89 10.68
C ASP A 52 -8.69 20.90 11.40
N LYS A 53 -9.21 20.10 12.34
CA LYS A 53 -8.43 19.24 13.21
C LYS A 53 -9.10 17.89 13.46
N LEU A 54 -8.29 16.84 13.43
CA LEU A 54 -8.63 15.53 13.95
C LEU A 54 -8.13 15.43 15.39
N TYR A 55 -8.91 14.80 16.27
CA TYR A 55 -8.54 14.62 17.67
C TYR A 55 -8.42 13.14 18.02
N ILE A 56 -7.47 12.81 18.88
CA ILE A 56 -7.27 11.48 19.45
C ILE A 56 -7.30 11.59 20.97
N VAL A 57 -8.15 10.83 21.63
CA VAL A 57 -8.26 10.81 23.09
C VAL A 57 -7.07 10.09 23.68
N VAL A 58 -6.31 10.79 24.52
CA VAL A 58 -5.23 10.21 25.34
C VAL A 58 -5.78 9.79 26.70
N GLU A 59 -6.54 10.68 27.32
CA GLU A 59 -7.14 10.47 28.64
C GLU A 59 -8.45 11.26 28.75
N GLY A 60 -9.38 10.75 29.56
CA GLY A 60 -10.68 11.38 29.80
C GLY A 60 -11.78 10.85 28.89
N THR A 61 -12.85 11.63 28.74
CA THR A 61 -14.03 11.20 27.98
C THR A 61 -14.62 12.38 27.23
N VAL A 62 -14.93 12.17 25.96
CA VAL A 62 -15.53 13.16 25.06
C VAL A 62 -16.90 12.66 24.63
N ARG A 63 -17.89 13.53 24.72
CA ARG A 63 -19.23 13.29 24.21
C ARG A 63 -19.39 13.94 22.85
N LEU A 64 -19.89 13.18 21.88
CA LEU A 64 -20.26 13.68 20.57
C LEU A 64 -21.78 13.88 20.48
N LEU A 65 -22.18 15.08 20.09
CA LEU A 65 -23.57 15.51 20.02
C LEU A 65 -23.92 15.96 18.61
N SER A 66 -25.02 15.47 18.06
CA SER A 66 -25.69 16.09 16.90
C SER A 66 -26.82 16.94 17.46
N ASP A 67 -26.68 18.26 17.33
CA ASP A 67 -27.50 19.26 18.03
C ASP A 67 -27.56 19.06 19.55
N LYS A 68 -28.60 18.36 20.03
CA LYS A 68 -28.82 18.05 21.46
C LYS A 68 -28.90 16.54 21.73
N ARG A 69 -28.83 15.71 20.70
CA ARG A 69 -28.89 14.26 20.81
C ARG A 69 -27.48 13.72 21.02
N LEU A 70 -27.31 12.90 22.06
CA LEU A 70 -26.11 12.09 22.25
C LEU A 70 -25.97 11.10 21.10
N VAL A 71 -24.85 11.20 20.38
CA VAL A 71 -24.49 10.31 19.27
C VAL A 71 -23.48 9.27 19.75
N ASP A 72 -22.40 9.70 20.41
CA ASP A 72 -21.40 8.78 20.95
C ASP A 72 -20.72 9.35 22.21
N GLU A 73 -20.08 8.47 22.98
CA GLU A 73 -19.22 8.83 24.11
C GLU A 73 -17.91 8.05 24.02
N ILE A 74 -16.80 8.77 23.87
CA ILE A 74 -15.49 8.27 23.49
C ILE A 74 -14.52 8.46 24.64
N SER A 75 -14.09 7.35 25.24
CA SER A 75 -13.01 7.32 26.22
C SER A 75 -11.68 6.87 25.62
N GLN A 76 -11.71 6.19 24.49
CA GLN A 76 -10.55 5.78 23.70
C GLN A 76 -10.91 5.81 22.21
N GLY A 77 -10.05 6.38 21.38
CA GLY A 77 -10.25 6.48 19.94
C GLY A 77 -10.05 7.89 19.41
N SER A 78 -10.58 8.13 18.21
CA SER A 78 -10.52 9.42 17.51
C SER A 78 -11.89 10.04 17.35
N PHE A 79 -11.91 11.33 17.02
CA PHE A 79 -13.09 12.07 16.61
C PHE A 79 -12.68 13.31 15.81
N GLY A 80 -13.58 13.83 14.97
CA GLY A 80 -13.28 14.96 14.06
C GLY A 80 -12.65 14.51 12.74
N GLU A 81 -13.00 13.30 12.29
CA GLU A 81 -12.55 12.68 11.04
C GLU A 81 -12.86 13.53 9.80
N GLU A 82 -13.84 14.43 9.87
CA GLU A 82 -14.20 15.35 8.79
C GLU A 82 -13.01 16.20 8.33
N ALA A 83 -12.11 16.55 9.26
CA ALA A 83 -10.89 17.30 8.94
C ALA A 83 -9.96 16.53 8.00
N ALA A 84 -9.99 15.19 8.04
CA ALA A 84 -9.19 14.33 7.18
C ALA A 84 -9.91 13.93 5.88
N ILE A 85 -11.24 13.80 5.95
CA ILE A 85 -12.10 13.37 4.83
C ILE A 85 -12.29 14.49 3.79
N GLY A 86 -12.37 15.74 4.23
CA GLY A 86 -12.48 16.90 3.33
C GLY A 86 -13.86 17.09 2.69
N MET A 87 -14.89 16.35 3.09
CA MET A 87 -16.27 16.62 2.69
C MET A 87 -16.85 17.74 3.57
N GLU A 88 -17.46 18.74 2.93
CA GLU A 88 -18.20 19.87 3.55
C GLU A 88 -17.40 20.87 4.42
N GLU A 89 -16.12 20.61 4.69
CA GLU A 89 -15.21 21.45 5.48
C GLU A 89 -15.71 21.84 6.88
N LYS A 90 -16.73 21.15 7.40
CA LYS A 90 -17.37 21.46 8.69
C LYS A 90 -17.55 20.19 9.53
N TYR A 91 -17.47 20.34 10.85
CA TYR A 91 -17.76 19.24 11.77
C TYR A 91 -19.26 18.94 11.75
N ILE A 92 -19.63 17.68 11.70
CA ILE A 92 -21.04 17.27 11.70
C ILE A 92 -21.56 17.19 13.15
N LEU A 93 -20.68 16.83 14.09
CA LEU A 93 -20.97 16.70 15.51
C LEU A 93 -20.33 17.84 16.33
N SER A 94 -20.76 17.98 17.58
CA SER A 94 -20.10 18.81 18.59
C SER A 94 -19.38 17.90 19.58
N GLY A 95 -18.10 18.15 19.81
CA GLY A 95 -17.30 17.46 20.82
C GLY A 95 -17.30 18.23 22.14
N ILE A 96 -17.73 17.62 23.24
CA ILE A 96 -17.73 18.23 24.58
C ILE A 96 -17.01 17.30 25.56
N ALA A 97 -16.05 17.82 26.31
CA ALA A 97 -15.36 17.06 27.35
C ALA A 97 -16.32 16.76 28.51
N VAL A 98 -16.40 15.49 28.93
CA VAL A 98 -17.23 15.03 30.06
C VAL A 98 -16.44 15.07 31.37
N SER A 99 -15.16 14.71 31.30
CA SER A 99 -14.20 14.75 32.41
C SER A 99 -13.03 15.69 32.05
N ASN A 100 -12.01 15.73 32.91
CA ASN A 100 -10.72 16.31 32.50
C ASN A 100 -10.18 15.46 31.35
N THR A 101 -10.10 16.04 30.15
CA THR A 101 -9.77 15.30 28.93
C THR A 101 -8.50 15.84 28.30
N ILE A 102 -7.57 14.93 27.99
CA ILE A 102 -6.35 15.19 27.25
C ILE A 102 -6.51 14.60 25.85
N VAL A 103 -6.31 15.43 24.83
CA VAL A 103 -6.40 15.01 23.43
C VAL A 103 -5.18 15.47 22.64
N LEU A 104 -4.80 14.68 21.64
CA LEU A 104 -3.86 15.09 20.60
C LEU A 104 -4.65 15.59 19.40
N SER A 105 -4.40 16.83 18.96
CA SER A 105 -4.98 17.38 17.74
C SER A 105 -3.98 17.31 16.59
N ILE A 106 -4.44 16.93 15.40
CA ILE A 106 -3.67 16.88 14.15
C ILE A 106 -4.36 17.79 13.12
N ASN A 107 -3.61 18.72 12.53
CA ASN A 107 -4.17 19.68 11.58
C ASN A 107 -4.52 19.02 10.23
N LYS A 108 -5.60 19.50 9.58
CA LYS A 108 -6.07 19.11 8.25
C LYS A 108 -4.96 19.10 7.20
N ASP A 109 -4.13 20.14 7.14
CA ASP A 109 -3.03 20.23 6.17
C ASP A 109 -2.01 19.09 6.31
N ALA A 110 -1.77 18.63 7.55
CA ALA A 110 -0.87 17.52 7.81
C ALA A 110 -1.52 16.18 7.45
N LEU A 111 -2.81 16.03 7.73
CA LEU A 111 -3.59 14.85 7.38
C LEU A 111 -3.68 14.67 5.87
N GLN A 112 -3.94 15.76 5.13
CA GLN A 112 -4.02 15.76 3.67
C GLN A 112 -2.73 15.28 2.99
N LYS A 113 -1.56 15.64 3.54
CA LYS A 113 -0.27 15.19 3.00
C LYS A 113 -0.10 13.67 3.11
N ILE A 114 -0.66 13.06 4.15
CA ILE A 114 -0.52 11.63 4.39
C ILE A 114 -1.62 10.83 3.70
N THR A 115 -2.84 11.36 3.62
CA THR A 115 -3.92 10.74 2.84
C THR A 115 -3.62 10.76 1.35
N ALA A 116 -2.97 11.81 0.83
CA ALA A 116 -2.52 11.85 -0.57
C ALA A 116 -1.53 10.73 -0.93
N SER A 117 -0.77 10.23 0.05
CA SER A 117 0.18 9.12 -0.15
C SER A 117 -0.46 7.74 0.08
N ASN A 118 -1.62 7.68 0.75
CA ASN A 118 -2.24 6.44 1.22
C ASN A 118 -3.78 6.47 1.03
N ASN A 119 -4.26 6.05 -0.15
CA ASN A 119 -5.70 6.08 -0.49
C ASN A 119 -6.61 5.28 0.47
N ASN A 120 -6.10 4.25 1.14
CA ASN A 120 -6.87 3.46 2.10
C ASN A 120 -7.18 4.24 3.39
N LEU A 121 -6.36 5.23 3.74
CA LEU A 121 -6.46 5.97 5.00
C LEU A 121 -7.72 6.84 5.05
N ILE A 122 -8.14 7.36 3.89
CA ILE A 122 -9.41 8.08 3.75
C ILE A 122 -10.60 7.17 4.08
N GLN A 123 -10.55 5.89 3.65
CA GLN A 123 -11.61 4.92 3.95
C GLN A 123 -11.68 4.62 5.46
N GLU A 124 -10.53 4.49 6.13
CA GLU A 124 -10.48 4.31 7.58
C GLU A 124 -11.11 5.50 8.34
N PHE A 125 -10.88 6.73 7.87
CA PHE A 125 -11.55 7.91 8.44
C PHE A 125 -13.06 7.92 8.20
N TYR A 126 -13.52 7.62 6.98
CA TYR A 126 -14.96 7.49 6.71
C TYR A 126 -15.60 6.43 7.60
N GLN A 127 -14.92 5.30 7.78
CA GLN A 127 -15.43 4.20 8.57
C GLN A 127 -15.49 4.55 10.06
N SER A 128 -14.47 5.23 10.58
CA SER A 128 -14.48 5.76 11.96
C SER A 128 -15.63 6.75 12.16
N LEU A 129 -15.84 7.68 11.21
CA LEU A 129 -16.95 8.62 11.26
C LEU A 129 -18.31 7.91 11.29
N LEU A 130 -18.52 6.91 10.42
CA LEU A 130 -19.77 6.14 10.37
C LEU A 130 -20.00 5.33 11.66
N ASN A 131 -18.94 4.86 12.32
CA ASN A 131 -19.05 4.12 13.57
C ASN A 131 -19.64 4.96 14.71
N HIS A 132 -19.46 6.28 14.70
CA HIS A 132 -20.11 7.16 15.68
C HIS A 132 -21.63 7.19 15.54
N TYR A 133 -22.16 7.00 14.32
CA TYR A 133 -23.59 7.01 14.05
C TYR A 133 -24.25 5.63 14.18
N SER A 134 -23.48 4.58 14.44
CA SER A 134 -24.01 3.22 14.57
C SER A 134 -24.47 2.95 16.01
N ASP A 135 -25.78 2.76 16.20
CA ASP A 135 -26.39 2.37 17.49
C ASP A 135 -25.98 0.95 17.95
N ASP A 136 -25.42 0.14 17.06
CA ASP A 136 -25.07 -1.25 17.33
C ASP A 136 -23.63 -1.37 17.84
N LYS A 137 -23.46 -1.49 19.17
CA LYS A 137 -22.16 -1.73 19.82
C LYS A 137 -21.44 -2.98 19.29
N SER A 138 -22.13 -3.92 18.61
CA SER A 138 -21.51 -5.09 17.99
C SER A 138 -20.78 -4.80 16.67
N LEU A 139 -21.06 -3.65 16.03
CA LEU A 139 -20.36 -3.18 14.82
C LEU A 139 -19.09 -2.37 15.13
N LYS A 140 -18.93 -1.84 16.36
CA LYS A 140 -17.76 -1.05 16.81
C LYS A 140 -16.41 -1.78 16.68
N TYR A 141 -16.40 -3.11 16.54
CA TYR A 141 -15.19 -3.92 16.36
C TYR A 141 -15.14 -4.69 15.01
N LYS A 142 -16.23 -4.72 14.25
CA LYS A 142 -16.31 -5.50 12.99
C LYS A 142 -15.83 -4.73 11.75
N ALA A 143 -15.72 -3.40 11.87
CA ALA A 143 -15.13 -2.53 10.86
C ALA A 143 -13.63 -2.82 10.58
N ILE A 144 -12.92 -3.47 11.50
CA ILE A 144 -11.51 -3.89 11.33
C ILE A 144 -11.35 -4.95 10.22
N THR A 145 -12.45 -5.47 9.65
CA THR A 145 -12.39 -6.58 8.68
C THR A 145 -12.95 -6.26 7.29
N HIS A 146 -13.35 -5.02 6.99
CA HIS A 146 -13.98 -4.72 5.69
C HIS A 146 -13.52 -3.41 5.04
N SER A 147 -12.20 -3.28 4.82
CA SER A 147 -11.64 -2.43 3.75
C SER A 147 -10.48 -3.11 2.99
N THR A 148 -10.26 -4.42 3.18
CA THR A 148 -9.34 -5.23 2.36
C THR A 148 -9.98 -5.78 1.07
N ASN A 149 -11.25 -5.49 0.80
CA ASN A 149 -11.99 -6.11 -0.30
C ASN A 149 -12.05 -5.32 -1.63
N ILE A 150 -11.27 -4.27 -1.81
CA ILE A 150 -10.94 -3.79 -3.18
C ILE A 150 -9.78 -4.62 -3.78
N PHE A 151 -9.03 -5.34 -2.94
CA PHE A 151 -8.36 -6.56 -3.34
C PHE A 151 -9.23 -7.76 -2.97
N ALA A 152 -10.28 -8.00 -3.74
CA ALA A 152 -10.60 -9.38 -4.06
C ALA A 152 -9.42 -9.98 -4.85
N SER A 153 -8.23 -10.05 -4.24
CA SER A 153 -7.19 -10.96 -4.67
C SER A 153 -7.79 -12.32 -4.37
N ASN A 154 -8.30 -12.93 -5.43
CA ASN A 154 -8.91 -14.25 -5.44
C ASN A 154 -8.25 -15.14 -4.36
N TYR A 155 -8.93 -15.35 -3.23
CA TYR A 155 -8.41 -16.17 -2.12
C TYR A 155 -8.37 -17.65 -2.53
N TYR A 156 -9.33 -18.05 -3.37
CA TYR A 156 -9.46 -19.39 -3.93
C TYR A 156 -8.25 -19.88 -4.75
N PRO A 157 -7.65 -19.13 -5.70
CA PRO A 157 -6.46 -19.56 -6.41
C PRO A 157 -5.22 -19.64 -5.52
N LYS A 158 -5.13 -18.95 -4.37
CA LYS A 158 -3.99 -19.14 -3.46
C LYS A 158 -4.07 -20.49 -2.74
N ILE A 159 -5.25 -20.87 -2.24
CA ILE A 159 -5.47 -22.19 -1.64
C ILE A 159 -5.25 -23.28 -2.70
N LEU A 160 -5.84 -23.11 -3.89
CA LEU A 160 -5.67 -24.04 -5.00
C LEU A 160 -4.21 -24.13 -5.44
N GLY A 161 -3.47 -23.03 -5.40
CA GLY A 161 -2.03 -22.99 -5.68
C GLY A 161 -1.22 -23.77 -4.65
N TRP A 162 -1.52 -23.64 -3.35
CA TRP A 162 -0.83 -24.42 -2.30
C TRP A 162 -1.12 -25.92 -2.43
N LEU A 163 -2.37 -26.29 -2.72
CA LEU A 163 -2.72 -27.67 -3.03
C LEU A 163 -1.96 -28.15 -4.28
N GLY A 164 -1.96 -27.35 -5.35
CA GLY A 164 -1.21 -27.65 -6.57
C GLY A 164 0.28 -27.82 -6.34
N ALA A 165 0.89 -27.02 -5.46
CA ALA A 165 2.31 -27.06 -5.15
C ALA A 165 2.72 -28.35 -4.42
N ILE A 166 1.74 -29.08 -3.86
CA ILE A 166 1.95 -30.39 -3.23
C ILE A 166 1.55 -31.52 -4.19
N PHE A 167 0.35 -31.45 -4.77
CA PHE A 167 -0.19 -32.54 -5.59
C PHE A 167 0.47 -32.67 -6.96
N LEU A 168 0.80 -31.56 -7.63
CA LEU A 168 1.42 -31.60 -8.96
C LEU A 168 2.80 -32.28 -8.95
N PRO A 169 3.75 -31.94 -8.06
CA PRO A 169 5.05 -32.61 -8.03
C PRO A 169 4.94 -34.10 -7.70
N ILE A 170 4.03 -34.50 -6.79
CA ILE A 170 3.77 -35.92 -6.50
C ILE A 170 3.27 -36.64 -7.76
N PHE A 171 2.36 -36.01 -8.50
CA PHE A 171 1.83 -36.55 -9.75
C PHE A 171 2.90 -36.65 -10.84
N VAL A 172 3.75 -35.62 -10.97
CA VAL A 172 4.89 -35.60 -11.91
C VAL A 172 5.89 -36.71 -11.58
N PHE A 173 6.25 -36.88 -10.30
CA PHE A 173 7.13 -37.95 -9.84
C PHE A 173 6.54 -39.33 -10.16
N PHE A 174 5.25 -39.53 -9.85
CA PHE A 174 4.57 -40.80 -10.13
C PHE A 174 4.60 -41.15 -11.62
N ILE A 175 4.28 -40.20 -12.50
CA ILE A 175 4.35 -40.41 -13.96
C ILE A 175 5.78 -40.68 -14.42
N ALA A 176 6.76 -39.90 -13.95
CA ALA A 176 8.15 -40.02 -14.36
C ALA A 176 8.79 -41.34 -13.92
N SER A 177 8.33 -41.90 -12.79
CA SER A 177 8.77 -43.20 -12.26
C SER A 177 8.15 -44.41 -12.98
N LEU A 178 7.20 -44.20 -13.91
CA LEU A 178 6.58 -45.32 -14.62
C LEU A 178 7.61 -46.02 -15.52
N PRO A 179 7.68 -47.37 -15.49
CA PRO A 179 8.67 -48.15 -16.26
C PRO A 179 8.63 -47.95 -17.78
N ARG A 180 7.56 -47.33 -18.30
CA ARG A 180 7.37 -47.09 -19.73
C ARG A 180 8.28 -46.01 -20.30
N PHE A 181 8.81 -45.11 -19.47
CA PHE A 181 9.54 -43.93 -19.93
C PHE A 181 11.06 -44.02 -19.76
N GLU A 182 11.57 -45.02 -19.01
CA GLU A 182 13.02 -45.26 -18.78
C GLU A 182 13.81 -44.00 -18.38
N ILE A 183 13.20 -43.09 -17.62
CA ILE A 183 13.80 -41.81 -17.22
C ILE A 183 14.79 -42.03 -16.07
N PRO A 184 16.04 -41.53 -16.13
CA PRO A 184 16.99 -41.55 -15.01
C PRO A 184 16.45 -40.87 -13.76
N GLU A 185 16.81 -41.39 -12.58
CA GLU A 185 16.32 -40.90 -11.27
C GLU A 185 16.59 -39.40 -11.06
N ASP A 186 17.77 -38.91 -11.45
CA ASP A 186 18.14 -37.50 -11.36
C ASP A 186 17.18 -36.58 -12.13
N ILE A 187 16.76 -37.01 -13.33
CA ILE A 187 15.83 -36.26 -14.17
C ILE A 187 14.43 -36.26 -13.56
N GLN A 188 14.01 -37.38 -12.94
CA GLN A 188 12.72 -37.46 -12.24
C GLN A 188 12.68 -36.49 -11.05
N LEU A 189 13.73 -36.45 -10.24
CA LEU A 189 13.86 -35.55 -9.10
C LEU A 189 13.91 -34.08 -9.54
N PHE A 190 14.67 -33.78 -10.59
CA PHE A 190 14.71 -32.43 -11.17
C PHE A 190 13.32 -31.97 -11.62
N LEU A 191 12.60 -32.79 -12.40
CA LEU A 191 11.25 -32.46 -12.89
C LEU A 191 10.26 -32.25 -11.74
N THR A 192 10.38 -33.04 -10.68
CA THR A 192 9.56 -32.93 -9.48
C THR A 192 9.78 -31.58 -8.81
N VAL A 193 11.01 -31.24 -8.47
CA VAL A 193 11.37 -29.95 -7.84
C VAL A 193 10.97 -28.78 -8.73
N PHE A 194 11.21 -28.88 -10.03
CA PHE A 194 10.89 -27.83 -11.00
C PHE A 194 9.37 -27.60 -11.09
N SER A 195 8.56 -28.67 -11.08
CA SER A 195 7.11 -28.56 -11.12
C SER A 195 6.54 -27.85 -9.89
N THR A 196 7.09 -28.07 -8.69
CA THR A 196 6.74 -27.31 -7.49
C THR A 196 6.97 -25.82 -7.72
N ALA A 197 8.16 -25.44 -8.22
CA ALA A 197 8.50 -24.05 -8.45
C ALA A 197 7.62 -23.37 -9.51
N LEU A 198 7.24 -24.09 -10.57
CA LEU A 198 6.29 -23.60 -11.56
C LEU A 198 4.94 -23.24 -10.93
N VAL A 199 4.41 -24.08 -10.04
CA VAL A 199 3.15 -23.76 -9.34
C VAL A 199 3.31 -22.53 -8.47
N LEU A 200 4.42 -22.43 -7.72
CA LEU A 200 4.69 -21.27 -6.88
C LEU A 200 4.72 -19.96 -7.69
N TRP A 201 5.33 -19.97 -8.89
CA TRP A 201 5.34 -18.83 -9.80
C TRP A 201 3.99 -18.55 -10.43
N THR A 202 3.31 -19.56 -10.98
CA THR A 202 2.02 -19.39 -11.67
C THR A 202 0.95 -18.79 -10.75
N PHE A 203 0.92 -19.22 -9.49
CA PHE A 203 -0.05 -18.70 -8.52
C PHE A 203 0.48 -17.54 -7.67
N ASN A 204 1.74 -17.11 -7.90
CA ASN A 204 2.41 -16.05 -7.15
C ASN A 204 2.24 -16.23 -5.62
N LEU A 205 2.50 -17.45 -5.14
CA LEU A 205 2.27 -17.82 -3.73
C LEU A 205 3.32 -17.23 -2.79
N VAL A 206 4.52 -17.04 -3.32
CA VAL A 206 5.71 -16.52 -2.65
C VAL A 206 6.42 -15.54 -3.59
N SER A 207 7.31 -14.71 -3.07
CA SER A 207 8.11 -13.77 -3.88
C SER A 207 8.86 -14.49 -5.01
N GLU A 208 8.98 -13.84 -6.18
CA GLU A 208 9.50 -14.45 -7.42
C GLU A 208 10.89 -15.09 -7.32
N PHE A 209 11.74 -14.64 -6.39
CA PHE A 209 13.07 -15.20 -6.17
C PHE A 209 13.06 -16.48 -5.31
N ILE A 210 12.02 -16.69 -4.49
CA ILE A 210 11.95 -17.81 -3.54
C ILE A 210 11.92 -19.16 -4.27
N PRO A 211 11.10 -19.38 -5.30
CA PRO A 211 11.09 -20.66 -6.03
C PRO A 211 12.45 -20.98 -6.67
N ALA A 212 13.17 -19.97 -7.17
CA ALA A 212 14.50 -20.16 -7.74
C ALA A 212 15.51 -20.66 -6.68
N ILE A 213 15.49 -20.08 -5.48
CA ILE A 213 16.32 -20.53 -4.35
C ILE A 213 15.93 -21.95 -3.92
N ILE A 214 14.62 -22.26 -3.87
CA ILE A 214 14.13 -23.60 -3.54
C ILE A 214 14.65 -24.63 -4.54
N ILE A 215 14.62 -24.35 -5.84
CA ILE A 215 15.18 -25.25 -6.86
C ILE A 215 16.66 -25.51 -6.58
N ILE A 216 17.47 -24.45 -6.47
CA ILE A 216 18.92 -24.60 -6.25
C ILE A 216 19.20 -25.39 -4.98
N PHE A 217 18.53 -25.04 -3.88
CA PHE A 217 18.70 -25.71 -2.59
C PHE A 217 18.29 -27.18 -2.65
N ALA A 218 17.11 -27.49 -3.21
CA ALA A 218 16.63 -28.85 -3.32
C ALA A 218 17.51 -29.73 -4.22
N LEU A 219 18.01 -29.21 -5.35
CA LEU A 219 18.91 -29.95 -6.23
C LEU A 219 20.25 -30.28 -5.56
N LEU A 220 20.78 -29.38 -4.73
CA LEU A 220 22.00 -29.62 -3.97
C LEU A 220 21.80 -30.60 -2.82
N VAL A 221 20.69 -30.49 -2.08
CA VAL A 221 20.39 -31.36 -0.94
C VAL A 221 20.06 -32.78 -1.38
N LEU A 222 19.35 -32.92 -2.50
CA LEU A 222 19.00 -34.21 -3.08
C LEU A 222 20.14 -34.82 -3.94
N ASP A 223 21.30 -34.15 -4.03
CA ASP A 223 22.47 -34.56 -4.82
C ASP A 223 22.14 -34.90 -6.29
N VAL A 224 21.18 -34.18 -6.88
CA VAL A 224 20.69 -34.43 -8.26
C VAL A 224 21.76 -34.09 -9.30
N ALA A 225 22.63 -33.13 -8.98
CA ALA A 225 23.75 -32.76 -9.83
C ALA A 225 24.87 -32.11 -9.00
N PRO A 226 26.14 -32.18 -9.45
CA PRO A 226 27.26 -31.55 -8.77
C PRO A 226 27.05 -30.04 -8.57
N PRO A 227 27.58 -29.44 -7.48
CA PRO A 227 27.43 -28.01 -7.23
C PRO A 227 27.94 -27.12 -8.37
N SER A 228 28.98 -27.57 -9.09
CA SER A 228 29.51 -26.87 -10.26
C SER A 228 28.51 -26.75 -11.40
N VAL A 229 27.61 -27.74 -11.55
CA VAL A 229 26.55 -27.75 -12.57
C VAL A 229 25.37 -26.90 -12.10
N VAL A 230 24.88 -27.13 -10.87
CA VAL A 230 23.72 -26.41 -10.32
C VAL A 230 23.98 -24.90 -10.22
N LEU A 231 25.19 -24.50 -9.82
CA LEU A 231 25.57 -23.09 -9.65
C LEU A 231 26.19 -22.47 -10.92
N SER A 232 26.35 -23.23 -12.00
CA SER A 232 26.97 -22.74 -13.25
C SER A 232 26.29 -21.48 -13.79
N GLY A 233 24.96 -21.36 -13.63
CA GLY A 233 24.18 -20.20 -14.03
C GLY A 233 24.68 -18.87 -13.44
N PHE A 234 25.19 -18.87 -12.20
CA PHE A 234 25.73 -17.67 -11.55
C PHE A 234 27.08 -17.22 -12.15
N SER A 235 27.80 -18.14 -12.80
CA SER A 235 29.04 -17.82 -13.53
C SER A 235 28.81 -17.48 -15.00
N SER A 236 27.57 -17.53 -15.47
CA SER A 236 27.26 -17.35 -16.90
C SER A 236 27.43 -15.91 -17.36
N SER A 237 27.86 -15.73 -18.63
CA SER A 237 27.93 -14.41 -19.26
C SER A 237 26.58 -13.69 -19.26
N SER A 238 25.48 -14.43 -19.42
CA SER A 238 24.12 -13.90 -19.37
C SER A 238 23.76 -13.34 -17.99
N PHE A 239 24.22 -13.99 -16.91
CA PHE A 239 24.03 -13.48 -15.54
C PHE A 239 24.77 -12.16 -15.33
N PHE A 240 26.05 -12.08 -15.70
CA PHE A 240 26.82 -10.83 -15.60
C PHE A 240 26.30 -9.73 -16.51
N LEU A 241 25.82 -10.08 -17.71
CA LEU A 241 25.15 -9.15 -18.61
C LEU A 241 23.89 -8.59 -17.96
N ALA A 242 23.02 -9.44 -17.42
CA ALA A 242 21.81 -9.01 -16.72
C ALA A 242 22.15 -8.11 -15.52
N LEU A 243 23.10 -8.52 -14.67
CA LEU A 243 23.57 -7.74 -13.52
C LEU A 243 24.08 -6.35 -13.93
N SER A 244 24.86 -6.28 -15.02
CA SER A 244 25.40 -5.02 -15.55
C SER A 244 24.30 -4.10 -16.06
N ILE A 245 23.30 -4.65 -16.77
CA ILE A 245 22.15 -3.87 -17.24
C ILE A 245 21.31 -3.38 -16.05
N PHE A 246 21.11 -4.19 -15.01
CA PHE A 246 20.43 -3.75 -13.78
C PHE A 246 21.20 -2.64 -13.06
N ALA A 247 22.53 -2.75 -12.95
CA ALA A 247 23.36 -1.71 -12.37
C ALA A 247 23.29 -0.40 -13.18
N LEU A 248 23.36 -0.48 -14.50
CA LEU A 248 23.19 0.68 -15.38
C LEU A 248 21.80 1.31 -15.22
N GLY A 249 20.74 0.50 -15.21
CA GLY A 249 19.37 0.95 -14.97
C GLY A 249 19.20 1.65 -13.62
N ALA A 250 19.82 1.13 -12.56
CA ALA A 250 19.84 1.76 -11.25
C ALA A 250 20.52 3.14 -11.31
N VAL A 251 21.70 3.26 -11.93
CA VAL A 251 22.40 4.55 -12.08
C VAL A 251 21.57 5.56 -12.88
N LEU A 252 20.91 5.13 -13.96
CA LEU A 252 20.07 5.99 -14.78
C LEU A 252 18.84 6.51 -14.04
N THR A 253 18.25 5.69 -13.16
CA THR A 253 17.11 6.10 -12.31
C THR A 253 17.55 7.01 -11.17
N THR A 254 18.65 6.71 -10.48
CA THR A 254 19.15 7.54 -9.37
C THR A 254 19.73 8.87 -9.83
N SER A 255 20.33 8.94 -11.02
CA SER A 255 20.87 10.18 -11.59
C SER A 255 19.79 11.17 -12.04
N GLY A 256 18.53 10.74 -12.11
CA GLY A 256 17.42 11.54 -12.63
C GLY A 256 17.50 11.80 -14.15
N LEU A 257 18.45 11.20 -14.86
CA LEU A 257 18.56 11.32 -16.32
C LEU A 257 17.30 10.79 -17.01
N THR A 258 16.81 9.62 -16.58
CA THR A 258 15.57 9.04 -17.11
C THR A 258 14.39 10.00 -16.92
N TYR A 259 14.28 10.64 -15.76
CA TYR A 259 13.24 11.64 -15.48
C TYR A 259 13.35 12.86 -16.40
N ARG A 260 14.56 13.39 -16.64
CA ARG A 260 14.77 14.51 -17.56
C ARG A 260 14.38 14.16 -19.00
N LEU A 261 14.76 12.98 -19.48
CA LEU A 261 14.41 12.50 -20.82
C LEU A 261 12.90 12.37 -21.00
N VAL A 262 12.23 11.81 -19.99
CA VAL A 262 10.76 11.70 -19.93
C VAL A 262 10.09 13.08 -20.04
N LEU A 263 10.57 14.08 -19.30
CA LEU A 263 10.03 15.44 -19.35
C LEU A 263 10.26 16.12 -20.71
N ILE A 264 11.43 15.92 -21.33
CA ILE A 264 11.73 16.46 -22.67
C ILE A 264 10.75 15.90 -23.70
N ILE A 265 10.48 14.59 -23.64
CA ILE A 265 9.55 13.91 -24.55
C ILE A 265 8.12 14.41 -24.33
N LEU A 266 7.69 14.57 -23.06
CA LEU A 266 6.36 15.10 -22.75
C LEU A 266 6.17 16.55 -23.19
N LYS A 267 7.21 17.38 -23.10
CA LYS A 267 7.16 18.76 -23.60
C LYS A 267 6.94 18.82 -25.11
N ALA A 268 7.41 17.80 -25.84
CA ALA A 268 7.21 17.69 -27.28
C ALA A 268 5.89 17.03 -27.67
N ALA A 269 5.14 16.45 -26.72
CA ALA A 269 3.91 15.72 -27.00
C ALA A 269 2.72 16.68 -27.25
N PRO A 270 1.96 16.53 -28.36
CA PRO A 270 0.77 17.35 -28.61
C PRO A 270 -0.34 17.10 -27.58
N GLN A 271 -1.18 18.13 -27.32
CA GLN A 271 -2.26 18.13 -26.30
C GLN A 271 -3.49 17.29 -26.69
N SER A 272 -3.30 16.04 -27.09
CA SER A 272 -4.38 15.11 -27.43
C SER A 272 -4.34 13.87 -26.54
N GLN A 273 -5.52 13.38 -26.15
CA GLN A 273 -5.73 12.12 -25.41
C GLN A 273 -5.04 10.93 -26.05
N PHE A 274 -5.09 10.85 -27.38
CA PHE A 274 -4.38 9.81 -28.11
C PHE A 274 -2.87 10.01 -28.07
N SER A 275 -2.40 11.25 -28.21
CA SER A 275 -0.97 11.56 -28.22
C SER A 275 -0.32 11.22 -26.88
N TYR A 276 -0.96 11.52 -25.76
CA TYR A 276 -0.44 11.16 -24.44
C TYR A 276 -0.34 9.65 -24.25
N GLY A 277 -1.37 8.89 -24.65
CA GLY A 277 -1.33 7.43 -24.62
C GLY A 277 -0.22 6.86 -25.51
N LEU A 278 -0.04 7.40 -26.72
CA LEU A 278 1.01 7.00 -27.64
C LEU A 278 2.41 7.36 -27.11
N THR A 279 2.58 8.53 -26.49
CA THR A 279 3.83 8.96 -25.86
C THR A 279 4.20 8.04 -24.72
N LEU A 280 3.25 7.70 -23.83
CA LEU A 280 3.49 6.77 -22.73
C LEU A 280 3.85 5.37 -23.23
N PHE A 281 3.16 4.89 -24.26
CA PHE A 281 3.46 3.61 -24.90
C PHE A 281 4.88 3.60 -25.50
N MET A 282 5.22 4.61 -26.31
CA MET A 282 6.55 4.73 -26.93
C MET A 282 7.64 4.86 -25.86
N MET A 283 7.37 5.59 -24.79
CA MET A 283 8.32 5.74 -23.71
C MET A 283 8.53 4.44 -22.94
N GLY A 284 7.46 3.68 -22.67
CA GLY A 284 7.56 2.33 -22.11
C GLY A 284 8.37 1.38 -23.01
N LEU A 285 8.20 1.49 -24.34
CA LEU A 285 8.94 0.74 -25.34
C LEU A 285 10.44 1.08 -25.30
N PHE A 286 10.80 2.37 -25.37
CA PHE A 286 12.19 2.84 -25.32
C PHE A 286 12.88 2.60 -23.97
N LEU A 287 12.13 2.58 -22.87
CA LEU A 287 12.65 2.23 -21.55
C LEU A 287 12.92 0.73 -21.39
N THR A 288 12.33 -0.14 -22.20
CA THR A 288 12.53 -1.61 -22.11
C THR A 288 14.01 -2.06 -22.16
N PRO A 289 14.84 -1.61 -23.12
CA PRO A 289 16.26 -1.98 -23.15
C PRO A 289 17.09 -1.33 -22.04
N ILE A 290 16.62 -0.21 -21.49
CA ILE A 290 17.34 0.57 -20.46
C ILE A 290 17.02 0.06 -19.04
N LEU A 291 15.75 -0.30 -18.82
CA LEU A 291 15.20 -0.81 -17.58
C LEU A 291 14.56 -2.18 -17.87
N PRO A 292 15.35 -3.26 -17.73
CA PRO A 292 14.88 -4.60 -18.08
C PRO A 292 13.79 -5.10 -17.12
N SER A 293 13.67 -4.55 -15.91
CA SER A 293 12.57 -4.89 -15.00
C SER A 293 11.27 -4.20 -15.41
N ALA A 294 10.21 -5.01 -15.58
CA ALA A 294 8.86 -4.48 -15.74
C ALA A 294 8.46 -3.59 -14.54
N ASN A 295 8.76 -4.04 -13.32
CA ASN A 295 8.46 -3.30 -12.09
C ASN A 295 9.23 -1.98 -11.97
N GLY A 296 10.48 -1.90 -12.45
CA GLY A 296 11.24 -0.65 -12.43
C GLY A 296 10.68 0.38 -13.40
N ARG A 297 10.20 -0.06 -14.57
CA ARG A 297 9.55 0.81 -15.55
C ARG A 297 8.22 1.36 -15.04
N THR A 298 7.37 0.52 -14.44
CA THR A 298 6.09 0.99 -13.89
C THR A 298 6.30 2.03 -12.79
N GLN A 299 7.22 1.78 -11.86
CA GLN A 299 7.53 2.69 -10.75
C GLN A 299 8.00 4.07 -11.22
N LEU A 300 8.74 4.14 -12.34
CA LEU A 300 9.19 5.40 -12.93
C LEU A 300 8.06 6.14 -13.67
N LEU A 301 7.16 5.40 -14.30
CA LEU A 301 6.03 5.95 -15.06
C LEU A 301 4.85 6.35 -14.16
N THR A 302 4.70 5.75 -12.99
CA THR A 302 3.59 6.04 -12.07
C THR A 302 3.46 7.52 -11.69
N PRO A 303 4.49 8.20 -11.14
CA PRO A 303 4.35 9.61 -10.76
C PRO A 303 3.99 10.49 -11.97
N LEU A 304 4.57 10.19 -13.13
CA LEU A 304 4.25 10.89 -14.37
C LEU A 304 2.79 10.72 -14.81
N LEU A 305 2.29 9.48 -14.73
CA LEU A 305 0.89 9.19 -15.02
C LEU A 305 -0.04 9.94 -14.05
N MET A 306 0.34 10.02 -12.77
CA MET A 306 -0.43 10.78 -11.78
C MET A 306 -0.44 12.27 -12.11
N ASP A 307 0.71 12.88 -12.44
CA ASP A 307 0.81 14.29 -12.84
C ASP A 307 -0.04 14.58 -14.09
N MET A 308 -0.05 13.65 -15.06
CA MET A 308 -0.86 13.78 -16.28
C MET A 308 -2.36 13.69 -15.99
N VAL A 309 -2.78 12.77 -15.11
CA VAL A 309 -4.18 12.63 -14.68
C VAL A 309 -4.63 13.88 -13.92
N GLU A 310 -3.79 14.41 -13.04
CA GLU A 310 -4.08 15.63 -12.28
C GLU A 310 -4.21 16.85 -13.20
N ALA A 311 -3.27 17.05 -14.13
CA ALA A 311 -3.35 18.12 -15.12
C ALA A 311 -4.61 18.04 -15.99
N TRP A 312 -5.06 16.82 -16.31
CA TRP A 312 -6.31 16.61 -17.04
C TRP A 312 -7.57 16.88 -16.22
N GLN A 313 -7.60 16.48 -14.95
CA GLN A 313 -8.71 16.80 -14.06
C GLN A 313 -8.84 18.31 -13.88
N LEU A 314 -7.70 19.02 -13.74
CA LEU A 314 -7.65 20.48 -13.70
C LEU A 314 -8.18 21.12 -14.99
N HIS A 315 -7.83 20.59 -16.17
CA HIS A 315 -8.37 21.09 -17.44
C HIS A 315 -9.89 20.88 -17.58
N LYS A 316 -10.42 19.75 -17.08
CA LYS A 316 -11.85 19.44 -17.12
C LYS A 316 -12.64 20.36 -16.17
N ILE A 317 -12.10 20.65 -14.99
CA ILE A 317 -12.66 21.59 -14.00
C ILE A 317 -12.63 23.02 -14.55
N ALA A 318 -11.51 23.46 -15.14
CA ALA A 318 -11.40 24.78 -15.75
C ALA A 318 -12.41 25.00 -16.90
N LYS A 319 -12.73 23.94 -17.66
CA LYS A 319 -13.72 24.01 -18.74
C LYS A 319 -15.17 24.09 -18.23
N LEU A 320 -15.45 23.55 -17.04
CA LEU A 320 -16.74 23.65 -16.36
C LEU A 320 -16.96 25.01 -15.68
N LEU A 321 -15.89 25.74 -15.36
CA LEU A 321 -15.95 27.08 -14.75
C LEU A 321 -16.08 28.23 -15.78
N VAL A 322 -16.06 27.92 -17.08
CA VAL A 322 -16.17 28.90 -18.18
C VAL A 322 -17.56 28.86 -18.85
N VAL A 323 -18.53 28.18 -18.25
CA VAL A 323 -19.95 28.16 -18.65
C VAL A 323 -20.80 28.70 -17.51
#